data_AF-A0A951J7K7-F1
#
_entry.id   AF-A0A951J7K7-F1
#
_cell.length_a   1.000
_cell.length_b   1.000
_cell.length_c   1.000
_cell.angle_alpha   90.00
_cell.angle_beta   90.00
_cell.angle_gamma   90.00
#
_symmetry.space_group_name_H-M   'P 1'
#
loop_
_entity.id
_entity.type
_entity.pdbx_description
1 polymer ?
#
loop_
_entity_poly.entity_id
_entity_poly.type
_entity_poly.pdbx_seq_one_letter_code
_entity_poly.pdbx_strand_id
1 'polypeptide(L)'
;MRASASNVRIAEGTSPAAAAGRVLAVLTPICGALVLGVALFAAVVTWLFLDGTAPLSPGVLPGPALVVAASLAAAILLAAPTLERRLGESPSSASMDEVATRFQTGATVGFALREGAGLLGLVLSLLGGTLPWALAFAGGSLEAMALAWPKRAELEARLRKAAARG
;
A
#
# COMPACT_ATOMS: atom_id res chain seq x y z
N MET A 1 9.20 17.82 13.42
CA MET A 1 9.98 16.57 13.62
C MET A 1 10.16 15.89 12.26
N ARG A 2 11.37 15.86 11.70
CA ARG A 2 11.67 14.99 10.56
C ARG A 2 11.92 13.60 11.14
N ALA A 3 10.97 12.68 10.98
CA ALA A 3 11.27 11.28 11.20
C ALA A 3 12.43 10.94 10.25
N SER A 4 13.61 10.68 10.82
CA SER A 4 14.76 10.20 10.07
C SER A 4 14.36 8.82 9.56
N ALA A 5 13.73 8.76 8.38
CA ALA A 5 13.55 7.52 7.66
C ALA A 5 14.93 6.85 7.65
N SER A 6 15.01 5.66 8.22
CA SER A 6 16.23 4.87 8.28
C SER A 6 16.68 4.62 6.85
N ASN A 7 17.50 5.53 6.31
CA ASN A 7 18.06 5.39 4.98
C ASN A 7 19.05 4.23 5.09
N VAL A 8 18.63 3.08 4.55
CA VAL A 8 19.48 1.90 4.42
C VAL A 8 20.65 2.29 3.51
N ARG A 9 21.76 2.77 4.09
CA ARG A 9 22.98 3.03 3.34
C ARG A 9 23.56 1.70 2.89
N ILE A 10 23.76 1.54 1.59
CA ILE A 10 24.45 0.38 1.05
C ILE A 10 25.94 0.69 1.15
N ALA A 11 26.64 -0.01 2.04
CA ALA A 11 28.09 0.07 2.12
C ALA A 11 28.73 -0.25 0.75
N GLU A 12 29.76 0.50 0.38
CA GLU A 12 30.54 0.23 -0.83
C GLU A 12 31.01 -1.25 -0.84
N GLY A 13 30.89 -1.90 -2.00
CA GLY A 13 31.21 -3.33 -2.15
C GLY A 13 30.13 -4.30 -1.67
N THR A 14 28.97 -3.85 -1.17
CA THR A 14 27.85 -4.76 -0.86
C THR A 14 27.34 -5.41 -2.16
N SER A 15 27.21 -6.75 -2.17
CA SER A 15 26.57 -7.45 -3.28
C SER A 15 25.10 -7.00 -3.47
N PRO A 16 24.58 -6.91 -4.71
CA PRO A 16 23.19 -6.52 -4.97
C PRO A 16 22.15 -7.37 -4.23
N ALA A 17 22.44 -8.66 -4.02
CA ALA A 17 21.58 -9.56 -3.28
C ALA A 17 21.50 -9.22 -1.78
N ALA A 18 22.64 -8.90 -1.15
CA ALA A 18 22.67 -8.48 0.25
C ALA A 18 21.99 -7.11 0.44
N ALA A 19 22.19 -6.18 -0.49
CA ALA A 19 21.50 -4.90 -0.49
C ALA A 19 19.96 -5.06 -0.60
N ALA A 20 19.48 -5.88 -1.54
CA ALA A 20 18.05 -6.17 -1.69
C ALA A 20 17.45 -6.80 -0.42
N GLY A 21 18.18 -7.73 0.22
CA GLY A 21 17.77 -8.36 1.47
C GLY A 21 17.54 -7.34 2.59
N ARG A 22 18.44 -6.36 2.76
CA ARG A 22 18.29 -5.29 3.77
C ARG A 22 17.07 -4.41 3.53
N VAL A 23 16.84 -3.98 2.30
CA VAL A 23 15.68 -3.15 1.94
C VAL A 23 14.38 -3.91 2.20
N LEU A 24 14.31 -5.18 1.79
CA LEU A 24 13.11 -6.00 2.02
C LEU A 24 12.87 -6.32 3.49
N ALA A 25 13.92 -6.49 4.30
CA ALA A 25 13.78 -6.70 5.73
C ALA A 25 13.08 -5.53 6.43
N VAL A 26 13.25 -4.30 5.91
CA VAL A 26 12.56 -3.10 6.41
C VAL A 26 11.17 -2.96 5.79
N LEU A 27 11.04 -3.20 4.48
CA LEU A 27 9.79 -2.97 3.75
C LEU A 27 8.70 -3.99 4.09
N THR A 28 9.07 -5.25 4.28
CA THR A 28 8.13 -6.36 4.57
C THR A 28 7.27 -6.10 5.81
N PRO A 29 7.82 -5.73 6.99
CA PRO A 29 6.99 -5.46 8.16
C PRO A 29 6.10 -4.22 7.97
N ILE A 30 6.56 -3.19 7.23
CA ILE A 30 5.75 -1.99 6.95
C ILE A 30 4.55 -2.38 6.07
N CYS A 31 4.79 -3.03 4.93
CA CYS A 31 3.72 -3.51 4.04
C CYS A 31 2.79 -4.50 4.75
N GLY A 32 3.34 -5.39 5.57
CA GLY A 32 2.58 -6.33 6.38
C GLY A 32 1.67 -5.65 7.41
N ALA A 33 2.14 -4.58 8.08
CA ALA A 33 1.33 -3.81 9.01
C ALA A 33 0.15 -3.12 8.32
N LEU A 34 0.34 -2.57 7.12
CA LEU A 34 -0.72 -1.93 6.32
C LEU A 34 -1.78 -2.96 5.88
N VAL A 35 -1.35 -4.14 5.40
CA VAL A 35 -2.26 -5.25 5.07
C VAL A 35 -3.05 -5.71 6.29
N LEU A 36 -2.35 -5.91 7.41
CA LEU A 36 -2.97 -6.36 8.66
C LEU A 36 -3.97 -5.33 9.18
N GLY A 37 -3.67 -4.04 9.06
CA GLY A 37 -4.59 -2.96 9.40
C GLY A 37 -5.91 -3.08 8.64
N VAL A 38 -5.88 -3.13 7.30
CA VAL A 38 -7.09 -3.31 6.49
C VAL A 38 -7.83 -4.60 6.85
N ALA A 39 -7.11 -5.71 7.01
CA ALA A 39 -7.70 -7.01 7.33
C ALA A 39 -8.42 -7.01 8.70
N LEU A 40 -7.80 -6.43 9.73
CA LEU A 40 -8.39 -6.32 11.07
C LEU A 40 -9.63 -5.44 11.06
N PHE A 41 -9.56 -4.26 10.43
CA PHE A 41 -10.73 -3.38 10.32
C PHE A 41 -11.86 -4.04 9.51
N ALA A 42 -11.53 -4.75 8.41
CA ALA A 42 -12.51 -5.49 7.63
C ALA A 42 -13.19 -6.60 8.46
N ALA A 43 -12.42 -7.33 9.27
CA ALA A 43 -12.94 -8.35 10.17
C ALA A 43 -13.88 -7.75 11.22
N VAL A 44 -13.49 -6.65 11.86
CA VAL A 44 -14.33 -5.95 12.86
C VAL A 44 -15.62 -5.44 12.23
N VAL A 45 -15.55 -4.75 11.10
CA VAL A 45 -16.75 -4.24 10.41
C VAL A 45 -17.67 -5.39 10.01
N THR A 46 -17.12 -6.45 9.41
CA THR A 46 -17.90 -7.64 9.03
C THR A 46 -18.56 -8.26 10.25
N TRP A 47 -17.84 -8.43 11.35
CA TRP A 47 -18.39 -8.96 12.60
C TRP A 47 -19.54 -8.10 13.15
N LEU A 48 -19.39 -6.77 13.18
CA LEU A 48 -20.46 -5.85 13.61
C LEU A 48 -21.74 -5.99 12.75
N PHE A 49 -21.60 -6.20 11.44
CA PHE A 49 -22.74 -6.44 10.56
C PHE A 49 -23.40 -7.80 10.81
N LEU A 50 -22.63 -8.85 11.08
CA LEU A 50 -23.14 -10.19 11.36
C LEU A 50 -23.84 -10.29 12.72
N ASP A 51 -23.33 -9.57 13.73
CA ASP A 51 -23.89 -9.51 15.07
C ASP A 51 -25.13 -8.59 15.18
N GLY A 52 -25.44 -7.84 14.11
CA GLY A 52 -26.56 -6.89 14.09
C GLY A 52 -26.31 -5.64 14.95
N THR A 53 -25.12 -5.48 15.50
CA THR A 53 -24.71 -4.36 16.35
C THR A 53 -24.08 -3.21 15.58
N ALA A 54 -23.96 -3.31 14.24
CA ALA A 54 -23.48 -2.25 13.36
C ALA A 54 -24.17 -0.91 13.66
N PRO A 55 -23.48 0.04 14.33
CA PRO A 55 -24.13 1.10 15.07
C PRO A 55 -24.13 2.39 14.24
N LEU A 56 -24.77 2.43 13.08
CA LEU A 56 -24.99 3.70 12.39
C LEU A 56 -26.35 3.67 11.71
N SER A 57 -27.20 4.65 12.05
CA SER A 57 -28.51 4.81 11.42
C SER A 57 -28.33 4.79 9.90
N PRO A 58 -28.90 3.83 9.17
CA PRO A 58 -28.80 3.82 7.72
C PRO A 58 -29.23 5.19 7.17
N GLY A 59 -28.37 5.81 6.37
CA GLY A 59 -28.63 7.12 5.75
C GLY A 59 -28.00 8.34 6.44
N VAL A 60 -26.93 8.19 7.24
CA VAL A 60 -26.15 9.36 7.72
C VAL A 60 -25.65 10.20 6.54
N LEU A 61 -25.25 9.56 5.44
CA LEU A 61 -24.85 10.23 4.20
C LEU A 61 -25.95 10.16 3.15
N PRO A 62 -26.27 11.27 2.46
CA PRO A 62 -27.14 11.25 1.30
C PRO A 62 -26.50 10.44 0.17
N GLY A 63 -27.32 9.72 -0.60
CA GLY A 63 -26.87 8.83 -1.68
C GLY A 63 -25.80 9.44 -2.62
N PRO A 64 -25.94 10.69 -3.09
CA PRO A 64 -24.92 11.33 -3.92
C PRO A 64 -23.55 11.44 -3.24
N ALA A 65 -23.50 11.71 -1.93
CA ALA A 65 -22.24 11.81 -1.19
C ALA A 65 -21.54 10.44 -1.07
N LEU A 66 -22.31 9.36 -0.90
CA LEU A 66 -21.78 7.99 -0.93
C LEU A 66 -21.16 7.66 -2.29
N VAL A 67 -21.82 8.03 -3.39
CA VAL A 67 -21.31 7.80 -4.74
C VAL A 67 -20.01 8.56 -5.00
N VAL A 68 -19.93 9.82 -4.58
CA VAL A 68 -18.70 10.63 -4.71
C VAL A 68 -17.55 10.02 -3.92
N ALA A 69 -17.80 9.62 -2.67
CA ALA A 69 -16.77 9.01 -1.83
C ALA A 69 -16.33 7.62 -2.34
N ALA A 70 -17.26 6.80 -2.84
CA ALA A 70 -16.94 5.54 -3.49
C ALA A 70 -16.10 5.75 -4.76
N SER A 71 -16.44 6.76 -5.56
CA SER A 71 -15.66 7.13 -6.75
C SER A 71 -14.24 7.57 -6.40
N LEU A 72 -14.08 8.31 -5.30
CA LEU A 72 -12.76 8.70 -4.80
C LEU A 72 -11.95 7.49 -4.33
N ALA A 73 -12.54 6.57 -3.57
CA ALA A 73 -11.88 5.34 -3.13
C ALA A 73 -11.43 4.49 -4.33
N ALA A 74 -12.28 4.35 -5.34
CA ALA A 74 -11.94 3.68 -6.59
C ALA A 74 -10.80 4.38 -7.34
N ALA A 75 -10.84 5.70 -7.46
CA ALA A 75 -9.78 6.48 -8.12
C ALA A 75 -8.44 6.34 -7.41
N ILE A 76 -8.41 6.35 -6.07
CA ILE A 76 -7.19 6.13 -5.27
C ILE A 76 -6.64 4.72 -5.54
N LEU A 77 -7.50 3.70 -5.48
CA LEU A 77 -7.10 2.31 -5.70
C LEU A 77 -6.51 2.09 -7.11
N LEU A 78 -7.13 2.69 -8.13
CA LEU A 78 -6.69 2.63 -9.53
C LEU A 78 -5.42 3.45 -9.79
N ALA A 79 -5.23 4.57 -9.08
CA ALA A 79 -4.04 5.41 -9.22
C ALA A 79 -2.80 4.83 -8.51
N ALA A 80 -3.00 4.02 -7.46
CA ALA A 80 -1.94 3.42 -6.65
C ALA A 80 -0.81 2.76 -7.48
N PRO A 81 -1.06 1.84 -8.45
CA PRO A 81 0.02 1.23 -9.23
C PRO A 81 0.80 2.24 -10.08
N THR A 82 0.14 3.29 -10.59
CA THR A 82 0.80 4.33 -11.40
C THR A 82 1.69 5.20 -10.54
N LEU A 83 1.22 5.60 -9.35
CA LEU A 83 2.00 6.39 -8.39
C LEU A 83 3.18 5.59 -7.84
N GLU A 84 2.95 4.33 -7.44
CA GLU A 84 4.01 3.40 -7.00
C GLU A 84 5.11 3.28 -8.06
N ARG A 85 4.73 3.06 -9.33
CA ARG A 85 5.69 2.94 -10.43
C ARG A 85 6.46 4.24 -10.65
N ARG A 86 5.79 5.39 -10.71
CA ARG A 86 6.44 6.70 -10.93
C ARG A 86 7.41 7.06 -9.82
N LEU A 87 7.06 6.76 -8.57
CA LEU A 87 7.92 7.01 -7.41
C LEU A 87 9.08 6.00 -7.31
N GLY A 88 8.86 4.77 -7.77
CA GLY A 88 9.87 3.72 -7.82
C GLY A 88 10.79 3.77 -9.05
N GLU A 89 10.46 4.57 -10.06
CA GLU A 89 11.28 4.75 -11.26
C GLU A 89 12.54 5.56 -10.93
N SER A 90 13.69 4.99 -11.29
CA SER A 90 15.01 5.59 -11.03
C SER A 90 15.66 5.99 -12.36
N PRO A 91 16.36 7.13 -12.43
CA PRO A 91 17.15 7.52 -13.59
C PRO A 91 18.14 6.42 -14.01
N SER A 92 18.53 6.39 -15.28
CA SER A 92 19.55 5.48 -15.78
C SER A 92 20.91 5.68 -15.10
N SER A 93 21.20 6.87 -14.59
CA SER A 93 22.42 7.21 -13.86
C SER A 93 22.32 7.04 -12.34
N ALA A 94 21.20 6.52 -11.82
CA ALA A 94 20.98 6.41 -10.37
C ALA A 94 21.94 5.40 -9.73
N SER A 95 22.46 5.76 -8.54
CA SER A 95 23.26 4.88 -7.69
C SER A 95 22.42 3.76 -7.08
N MET A 96 23.07 2.72 -6.54
CA MET A 96 22.35 1.64 -5.85
C MET A 96 21.51 2.15 -4.66
N ASP A 97 22.04 3.12 -3.91
CA ASP A 97 21.32 3.75 -2.78
C ASP A 97 20.06 4.49 -3.24
N GLU A 98 20.16 5.24 -4.35
CA GLU A 98 19.02 5.96 -4.90
C GLU A 98 17.94 4.98 -5.40
N VAL A 99 18.36 3.91 -6.10
CA VAL A 99 17.44 2.85 -6.57
C VAL A 99 16.71 2.18 -5.41
N ALA A 100 17.44 1.82 -4.34
CA ALA A 100 16.85 1.23 -3.14
C ALA A 100 15.84 2.16 -2.47
N THR A 101 16.21 3.44 -2.30
CA THR A 101 15.37 4.45 -1.65
C THR A 101 14.09 4.74 -2.44
N ARG A 102 14.19 4.88 -3.76
CA ARG A 102 13.04 5.09 -4.64
C ARG A 102 12.12 3.86 -4.66
N PHE A 103 12.68 2.66 -4.74
CA PHE A 103 11.90 1.42 -4.66
C PHE A 103 11.11 1.33 -3.35
N GLN A 104 11.77 1.58 -2.21
CA GLN A 104 11.11 1.62 -0.90
C GLN A 104 9.99 2.66 -0.85
N THR A 105 10.27 3.89 -1.33
CA THR A 105 9.29 4.98 -1.35
C THR A 105 8.07 4.62 -2.21
N GLY A 106 8.29 4.12 -3.43
CA GLY A 106 7.23 3.70 -4.33
C GLY A 106 6.34 2.63 -3.71
N ALA A 107 6.95 1.58 -3.17
CA ALA A 107 6.21 0.48 -2.53
C ALA A 107 5.42 0.95 -1.29
N THR A 108 6.03 1.74 -0.39
CA THR A 108 5.34 2.25 0.81
C THR A 108 4.16 3.15 0.43
N VAL A 109 4.35 4.09 -0.50
CA VAL A 109 3.25 4.96 -0.95
C VAL A 109 2.16 4.16 -1.66
N GLY A 110 2.55 3.20 -2.51
CA GLY A 110 1.59 2.31 -3.17
C GLY A 110 0.73 1.53 -2.17
N PHE A 111 1.31 0.98 -1.13
CA PHE A 111 0.55 0.26 -0.09
C PHE A 111 -0.34 1.21 0.72
N ALA A 112 0.16 2.38 1.12
CA ALA A 112 -0.62 3.37 1.86
C ALA A 112 -1.86 3.85 1.08
N LEU A 113 -1.74 4.02 -0.25
CA LEU A 113 -2.88 4.39 -1.10
C LEU A 113 -3.93 3.28 -1.16
N ARG A 114 -3.50 2.02 -1.31
CA ARG A 114 -4.41 0.86 -1.27
C ARG A 114 -5.10 0.77 0.08
N GLU A 115 -4.36 0.91 1.17
CA GLU A 115 -4.90 0.90 2.54
C GLU A 115 -5.97 1.98 2.70
N GLY A 116 -5.66 3.21 2.29
CA GLY A 116 -6.61 4.32 2.32
C GLY A 116 -7.89 4.01 1.56
N ALA A 117 -7.80 3.42 0.36
CA ALA A 117 -8.99 3.00 -0.39
C ALA A 117 -9.79 1.91 0.33
N GLY A 118 -9.12 0.91 0.91
CA GLY A 118 -9.75 -0.14 1.71
C GLY A 118 -10.48 0.41 2.94
N LEU A 119 -9.82 1.27 3.72
CA LEU A 119 -10.40 1.92 4.90
C LEU A 119 -11.58 2.83 4.53
N LEU A 120 -11.48 3.58 3.43
CA LEU A 120 -12.61 4.37 2.92
C LEU A 120 -13.83 3.49 2.62
N GLY A 121 -13.62 2.32 2.00
CA GLY A 121 -14.69 1.35 1.76
C GLY A 121 -15.38 0.83 3.03
N LEU A 122 -14.60 0.60 4.08
CA LEU A 122 -15.11 0.21 5.39
C LEU A 122 -15.93 1.32 6.03
N VAL A 123 -15.44 2.56 5.97
CA VAL A 123 -16.19 3.75 6.43
C VAL A 123 -17.48 3.93 5.64
N LEU A 124 -17.46 3.73 4.32
CA LEU A 124 -18.66 3.80 3.48
C LEU A 124 -19.69 2.73 3.82
N SER A 125 -19.22 1.53 4.20
CA SER A 125 -20.12 0.46 4.63
C SER A 125 -20.85 0.82 5.90
N LEU A 126 -20.09 1.33 6.86
CA LEU A 126 -20.60 1.80 8.14
C LEU A 126 -21.60 2.94 7.94
N LEU A 127 -21.26 3.98 7.17
CA LEU A 127 -22.14 5.14 6.94
C LEU A 127 -23.35 4.84 6.05
N GLY A 128 -23.19 3.94 5.08
CA GLY A 128 -24.26 3.49 4.18
C GLY A 128 -25.17 2.43 4.79
N GLY A 129 -24.75 1.79 5.89
CA GLY A 129 -25.46 0.68 6.49
C GLY A 129 -25.49 -0.58 5.62
N THR A 130 -24.50 -0.77 4.74
CA THR A 130 -24.44 -1.93 3.84
C THR A 130 -23.03 -2.52 3.73
N LEU A 131 -22.92 -3.84 3.86
CA LEU A 131 -21.64 -4.58 3.78
C LEU A 131 -20.97 -4.61 2.39
N PRO A 132 -21.66 -4.52 1.24
CA PRO A 132 -21.02 -4.64 -0.07
C PRO A 132 -19.86 -3.67 -0.33
N TRP A 133 -19.90 -2.45 0.21
CA TRP A 133 -18.81 -1.47 0.06
C TRP A 133 -17.50 -1.97 0.70
N ALA A 134 -17.59 -2.66 1.84
CA ALA A 134 -16.47 -3.21 2.57
C ALA A 134 -15.83 -4.31 1.76
N LEU A 135 -16.66 -5.24 1.26
CA LEU A 135 -16.18 -6.36 0.46
C LEU A 135 -15.51 -5.87 -0.83
N ALA A 136 -16.12 -4.90 -1.52
CA ALA A 136 -15.57 -4.39 -2.77
C ALA A 136 -14.21 -3.70 -2.56
N PHE A 137 -14.13 -2.75 -1.64
CA PHE A 137 -12.94 -1.89 -1.50
C PHE A 137 -11.88 -2.48 -0.56
N ALA A 138 -12.26 -3.06 0.58
CA ALA A 138 -11.28 -3.71 1.45
C ALA A 138 -10.78 -5.02 0.83
N GLY A 139 -11.68 -5.83 0.25
CA GLY A 139 -11.31 -7.03 -0.49
C GLY A 139 -10.41 -6.70 -1.70
N GLY A 140 -10.83 -5.74 -2.54
CA GLY A 140 -10.02 -5.30 -3.68
C GLY A 140 -8.68 -4.68 -3.28
N SER A 141 -8.62 -3.95 -2.17
CA SER A 141 -7.36 -3.44 -1.61
C SER A 141 -6.42 -4.56 -1.17
N LEU A 142 -6.94 -5.54 -0.41
CA LEU A 142 -6.16 -6.68 0.08
C LEU A 142 -5.62 -7.52 -1.09
N GLU A 143 -6.45 -7.78 -2.10
CA GLU A 143 -6.04 -8.45 -3.33
C GLU A 143 -4.94 -7.64 -4.05
N ALA A 144 -5.14 -6.33 -4.24
CA ALA A 144 -4.17 -5.47 -4.88
C ALA A 144 -2.83 -5.41 -4.12
N MET A 145 -2.85 -5.42 -2.78
CA MET A 145 -1.65 -5.48 -1.94
C MET A 145 -0.93 -6.82 -2.06
N ALA A 146 -1.67 -7.93 -2.09
CA ALA A 146 -1.09 -9.26 -2.27
C ALA A 146 -0.38 -9.38 -3.63
N LEU A 147 -0.99 -8.86 -4.70
CA LEU A 147 -0.40 -8.85 -6.04
C LEU A 147 0.82 -7.91 -6.16
N ALA A 148 0.80 -6.80 -5.43
CA ALA A 148 1.86 -5.79 -5.41
C ALA A 148 2.95 -6.07 -4.35
N TRP A 149 2.95 -7.25 -3.71
CA TRP A 149 3.91 -7.56 -2.66
C TRP A 149 5.36 -7.37 -3.15
N PRO A 150 6.25 -6.70 -2.37
CA PRO A 150 7.58 -6.36 -2.84
C PRO A 150 8.42 -7.61 -3.13
N LYS A 151 8.85 -7.76 -4.39
CA LYS A 151 9.54 -8.95 -4.89
C LYS A 151 11.06 -8.77 -4.88
N ARG A 152 11.75 -9.71 -4.22
CA ARG A 152 13.23 -9.75 -4.17
C ARG A 152 13.89 -9.76 -5.54
N ALA A 153 13.40 -10.61 -6.44
CA ALA A 153 13.98 -10.75 -7.78
C ALA A 153 13.95 -9.43 -8.57
N GLU A 154 12.88 -8.64 -8.42
CA GLU A 154 12.74 -7.35 -9.08
C GLU A 154 13.75 -6.32 -8.56
N LEU A 155 13.84 -6.17 -7.23
CA LEU A 155 14.78 -5.25 -6.61
C LEU A 155 16.23 -5.62 -6.91
N GLU A 156 16.58 -6.91 -6.82
CA GLU A 156 17.91 -7.39 -7.18
C GLU A 156 18.26 -7.09 -8.63
N ALA A 157 17.32 -7.28 -9.57
CA ALA A 157 17.55 -6.96 -10.98
C ALA A 157 17.81 -5.46 -11.20
N ARG A 158 17.07 -4.59 -10.51
CA ARG A 158 17.29 -3.13 -10.55
C ARG A 158 18.65 -2.74 -9.97
N LEU A 159 19.04 -3.34 -8.84
CA LEU A 159 20.33 -3.06 -8.18
C LEU A 159 21.52 -3.58 -8.98
N ARG A 160 21.42 -4.77 -9.60
CA ARG A 160 22.48 -5.29 -10.51
C ARG A 160 22.70 -4.36 -11.70
N LYS A 161 21.62 -3.84 -12.29
CA LYS A 161 21.71 -2.85 -13.38
C LYS A 161 22.41 -1.56 -12.94
N ALA A 162 22.19 -1.11 -11.70
CA ALA A 162 22.87 0.06 -11.15
C ALA A 162 24.36 -0.23 -10.88
N ALA A 163 24.67 -1.38 -10.28
CA ALA A 163 26.03 -1.80 -9.97
C ALA A 163 26.91 -1.97 -11.22
N ALA A 164 26.35 -2.44 -12.34
CA ALA A 164 27.08 -2.63 -13.59
C ALA A 164 27.46 -1.32 -14.31
N ARG A 165 26.98 -0.16 -13.82
CA ARG A 165 27.20 1.16 -14.45
C ARG A 165 28.16 2.06 -13.67
N GLY A 166 28.42 1.75 -12.40
CA GLY A 166 29.38 2.46 -11.54
C GLY A 166 30.68 1.69 -11.47
#